data_AF-A0A1S8ZM46-F1
#
_entry.id   AF-A0A1S8ZM46-F1
#
_cell.length_a   1.000
_cell.length_b   1.000
_cell.length_c   1.000
_cell.angle_alpha   90.00
_cell.angle_beta   90.00
_cell.angle_gamma   90.00
#
_symmetry.space_group_name_H-M   'P 1'
#
loop_
_entity.id
_entity.type
_entity.pdbx_description
1 polymer ?
#
loop_
_entity_poly.entity_id
_entity_poly.type
_entity_poly.pdbx_seq_one_letter_code
_entity_poly.pdbx_strand_id
1 'polypeptide(L)'
;MPYEIEPILDHHLLYYRIHKNYINQSLNSDKKIIPGAFRPKGNDELSTDWNEHTTPEIAVKDPNANGLVKFLVEKLRTPSLSLVVEHNPLCELLDGVDNRAHSVIKGLPPKNPSKDRMRILLRDLCEWEIQCPE
;
A
#
# COMPACT_ATOMS: atom_id res chain seq x y z
N MET A 1 -11.81 21.43 8.16
CA MET A 1 -12.76 21.21 7.05
C MET A 1 -12.37 19.91 6.37
N PRO A 2 -13.30 19.15 5.78
CA PRO A 2 -12.91 17.96 5.05
C PRO A 2 -12.03 18.31 3.85
N TYR A 3 -11.01 17.51 3.61
CA TYR A 3 -10.21 17.62 2.38
C TYR A 3 -11.07 17.30 1.17
N GLU A 4 -10.80 17.97 0.06
CA GLU A 4 -11.43 17.65 -1.22
C GLU A 4 -10.93 16.29 -1.72
N ILE A 5 -11.84 15.49 -2.26
CA ILE A 5 -11.49 14.21 -2.90
C ILE A 5 -11.01 14.54 -4.31
N GLU A 6 -9.85 14.01 -4.67
CA GLU A 6 -9.14 14.32 -5.90
C GLU A 6 -8.93 13.05 -6.73
N PRO A 7 -8.94 13.12 -8.07
CA PRO A 7 -8.67 11.97 -8.90
C PRO A 7 -7.19 11.56 -8.82
N ILE A 8 -6.93 10.30 -8.44
CA ILE A 8 -5.59 9.73 -8.51
C ILE A 8 -5.32 9.27 -9.95
N LEU A 9 -4.32 9.87 -10.60
CA LEU A 9 -3.94 9.59 -11.98
C LEU A 9 -3.05 8.34 -12.09
N ASP A 10 -3.00 7.75 -13.27
CA ASP A 10 -2.28 6.47 -13.51
C ASP A 10 -0.77 6.54 -13.28
N HIS A 11 -0.17 7.72 -13.50
CA HIS A 11 1.26 7.94 -13.29
C HIS A 11 1.64 8.21 -11.83
N HIS A 12 0.65 8.35 -10.93
CA HIS A 12 0.92 8.54 -9.52
C HIS A 12 1.39 7.25 -8.84
N LEU A 13 1.99 7.43 -7.66
CA LEU A 13 2.48 6.36 -6.82
C LEU A 13 1.66 6.29 -5.53
N LEU A 14 1.40 5.06 -5.09
CA LEU A 14 0.83 4.78 -3.78
C LEU A 14 1.87 4.09 -2.91
N TYR A 15 2.08 4.62 -1.72
CA TYR A 15 2.94 4.02 -0.71
C TYR A 15 2.14 3.08 0.17
N TYR A 16 2.73 1.93 0.46
CA TYR A 16 2.15 0.91 1.32
C TYR A 16 3.20 0.41 2.32
N ARG A 17 2.83 0.43 3.60
CA ARG A 17 3.72 0.01 4.68
C ARG A 17 3.71 -1.51 4.84
N ILE A 18 4.90 -2.07 4.97
CA ILE A 18 5.11 -3.49 5.26
C ILE A 18 5.82 -3.63 6.59
N HIS A 19 5.16 -4.22 7.58
CA HIS A 19 5.77 -4.53 8.86
C HIS A 19 6.76 -5.70 8.73
N LYS A 20 7.89 -5.66 9.45
CA LYS A 20 8.97 -6.67 9.37
C LYS A 20 8.53 -8.11 9.60
N ASN A 21 7.46 -8.33 10.37
CA ASN A 21 6.87 -9.67 10.57
C ASN A 21 6.29 -10.29 9.27
N TYR A 22 6.07 -9.48 8.23
CA TYR A 22 5.66 -9.96 6.92
C TYR A 22 6.84 -10.14 5.95
N ILE A 23 8.07 -10.10 6.46
CA ILE A 23 9.29 -10.33 5.70
C ILE A 23 9.85 -11.70 6.05
N ASN A 24 9.99 -12.56 5.04
CA ASN A 24 10.69 -13.81 5.17
C ASN A 24 12.20 -13.58 4.99
N GLN A 25 12.90 -13.40 6.10
CA GLN A 25 14.35 -13.14 6.12
C GLN A 25 15.20 -14.29 5.56
N SER A 26 14.65 -15.51 5.43
CA SER A 26 15.37 -16.64 4.83
C SER A 26 15.52 -16.54 3.30
N LEU A 27 14.82 -15.59 2.65
CA LEU A 27 14.89 -15.38 1.21
C LEU A 27 15.84 -14.23 0.87
N ASN A 28 16.81 -14.45 -0.02
CA ASN A 28 17.77 -13.43 -0.46
C ASN A 28 17.26 -12.55 -1.62
N SER A 29 15.95 -12.34 -1.78
CA SER A 29 15.37 -11.63 -2.93
C SER A 29 14.26 -10.67 -2.54
N ASP A 30 13.86 -9.76 -3.43
CA ASP A 30 12.72 -8.85 -3.26
C ASP A 30 11.39 -9.58 -3.01
N LYS A 31 11.34 -10.90 -3.27
CA LYS A 31 10.23 -11.80 -2.90
C LYS A 31 10.16 -12.12 -1.40
N LYS A 32 10.95 -11.41 -0.59
CA LYS A 32 10.94 -11.39 0.88
C LYS A 32 9.56 -11.11 1.46
N ILE A 33 8.72 -10.32 0.78
CA ILE A 33 7.39 -9.98 1.30
C ILE A 33 6.46 -11.20 1.21
N ILE A 34 5.94 -11.62 2.35
CA ILE A 34 4.93 -12.67 2.45
C ILE A 34 3.61 -12.11 1.88
N PRO A 35 2.92 -12.80 0.95
CA PRO A 35 1.68 -12.29 0.34
C PRO A 35 0.61 -11.85 1.35
N GLY A 36 0.60 -12.45 2.55
CA GLY A 36 -0.27 -12.06 3.66
C GLY A 36 -0.10 -10.61 4.15
N ALA A 37 0.97 -9.92 3.74
CA ALA A 37 1.14 -8.49 3.97
C ALA A 37 0.02 -7.67 3.31
N PHE A 38 -0.38 -8.03 2.09
CA PHE A 38 -1.41 -7.34 1.29
C PHE A 38 -2.81 -7.80 1.68
N ARG A 39 -3.13 -7.71 2.97
CA ARG A 39 -4.42 -8.10 3.51
C ARG A 39 -5.27 -6.86 3.79
N PRO A 40 -6.42 -6.72 3.11
CA PRO A 40 -7.38 -5.67 3.43
C PRO A 40 -7.80 -5.71 4.91
N LYS A 41 -8.03 -4.53 5.48
CA LYS A 41 -8.53 -4.36 6.85
C LYS A 41 -9.89 -3.67 6.81
N GLY A 42 -10.74 -3.95 7.81
CA GLY A 42 -12.05 -3.31 7.92
C GLY A 42 -12.93 -3.56 6.69
N ASN A 43 -13.21 -2.50 5.94
CA ASN A 43 -14.13 -2.43 4.79
C ASN A 43 -13.61 -3.11 3.50
N ASP A 44 -12.77 -4.14 3.62
CA ASP A 44 -12.13 -4.82 2.47
C ASP A 44 -11.25 -3.90 1.60
N GLU A 45 -10.58 -2.93 2.23
CA GLU A 45 -9.66 -1.98 1.57
C GLU A 45 -8.21 -2.15 2.04
N LEU A 46 -7.24 -1.91 1.15
CA LEU A 46 -5.85 -1.66 1.55
C LEU A 46 -5.65 -0.16 1.72
N SER A 47 -5.32 0.25 2.93
CA SER A 47 -4.90 1.62 3.24
C SER A 47 -3.50 1.86 2.69
N THR A 48 -3.35 2.97 1.96
CA THR A 48 -2.13 3.43 1.28
C THR A 48 -2.01 4.93 1.46
N ASP A 49 -0.84 5.49 1.13
CA ASP A 49 -0.63 6.94 1.11
C ASP A 49 -0.21 7.40 -0.29
N TRP A 50 -0.90 8.39 -0.85
CA TRP A 50 -0.65 8.91 -2.18
C TRP A 50 0.52 9.91 -2.20
N ASN A 51 1.49 9.69 -3.09
CA ASN A 51 2.73 10.46 -3.20
C ASN A 51 2.57 11.96 -3.50
N GLU A 52 1.41 12.42 -3.97
CA GLU A 52 1.17 13.85 -4.21
C GLU A 52 1.06 14.64 -2.89
N HIS A 53 0.74 13.95 -1.79
CA HIS A 53 0.48 14.58 -0.49
C HIS A 53 1.37 14.05 0.63
N THR A 54 2.33 13.18 0.33
CA THR A 54 3.29 12.66 1.32
C THR A 54 4.61 12.26 0.66
N THR A 55 5.65 12.09 1.48
CA THR A 55 6.94 11.52 1.07
C THR A 55 7.14 10.14 1.68
N PRO A 56 8.07 9.31 1.14
CA PRO A 56 8.39 8.01 1.71
C PRO A 56 8.76 8.05 3.21
N GLU A 57 9.53 9.05 3.62
CA GLU A 57 10.02 9.21 4.99
C GLU A 57 8.88 9.48 5.97
N ILE A 58 7.84 10.19 5.51
CA ILE A 58 6.63 10.43 6.29
C ILE A 58 5.74 9.19 6.28
N ALA A 59 5.56 8.57 5.11
CA ALA A 59 4.66 7.44 4.92
C ALA A 59 5.09 6.17 5.69
N VAL A 60 6.39 5.95 5.92
CA VAL A 60 6.88 4.77 6.66
C VAL A 60 6.50 4.77 8.15
N LYS A 61 6.34 5.96 8.75
CA LYS A 61 6.03 6.26 10.17
C LYS A 61 7.02 5.72 11.21
N ASP A 62 7.35 4.43 11.15
CA ASP A 62 8.36 3.80 12.00
C ASP A 62 9.29 2.94 11.14
N PRO A 63 10.45 3.50 10.71
CA PRO A 63 11.41 2.79 9.87
C PRO A 63 12.18 1.69 10.63
N ASN A 64 12.04 1.57 11.96
CA ASN A 64 12.66 0.49 12.75
C ASN A 64 11.76 -0.77 12.83
N ALA A 65 10.51 -0.65 12.42
CA ALA A 65 9.57 -1.77 12.37
C ALA A 65 9.01 -2.02 10.96
N ASN A 66 9.03 -1.03 10.08
CA ASN A 66 8.40 -1.09 8.78
C ASN A 66 9.36 -0.75 7.66
N GLY A 67 9.16 -1.41 6.52
CA GLY A 67 9.60 -0.89 5.23
C GLY A 67 8.41 -0.27 4.49
N LEU A 68 8.72 0.36 3.35
CA LEU A 68 7.74 1.00 2.49
C LEU A 68 7.89 0.48 1.06
N VAL A 69 6.80 -0.01 0.49
CA VAL A 69 6.74 -0.30 -0.95
C VAL A 69 5.90 0.74 -1.66
N LYS A 70 6.13 0.89 -2.96
CA LYS A 70 5.31 1.71 -3.85
C LYS A 70 4.62 0.87 -4.91
N PHE A 71 3.47 1.37 -5.34
CA PHE A 71 2.73 0.88 -6.51
C PHE A 71 2.54 2.01 -7.52
N LEU A 72 2.78 1.71 -8.80
CA LEU A 72 2.32 2.57 -9.89
C LEU A 72 0.82 2.33 -10.10
N VAL A 73 0.01 3.39 -10.08
CA VAL A 73 -1.45 3.29 -10.14
C VAL A 73 -1.94 2.61 -11.43
N GLU A 74 -1.29 2.88 -12.56
CA GLU A 74 -1.55 2.20 -13.84
C GLU A 74 -1.50 0.67 -13.70
N LYS A 75 -0.49 0.15 -12.97
CA LYS A 75 -0.30 -1.29 -12.78
C LYS A 75 -1.42 -1.93 -11.94
N LEU A 76 -2.07 -1.16 -11.06
CA LEU A 76 -3.18 -1.64 -10.23
C LEU A 76 -4.51 -1.72 -10.99
N ARG A 77 -4.69 -0.82 -11.97
CA ARG A 77 -5.91 -0.70 -12.79
C ARG A 77 -5.93 -1.62 -14.00
N THR A 78 -4.91 -2.48 -14.18
CA THR A 78 -4.86 -3.41 -15.31
C THR A 78 -6.06 -4.37 -15.28
N PRO A 79 -6.52 -4.89 -16.45
CA PRO A 79 -7.65 -5.83 -16.50
C PRO A 79 -7.46 -7.08 -15.64
N SER A 80 -6.21 -7.51 -15.44
CA SER A 80 -5.85 -8.67 -14.63
C SER A 80 -6.10 -8.48 -13.13
N LEU A 81 -6.10 -7.25 -12.65
CA LEU A 81 -6.31 -6.89 -11.25
C LEU A 81 -7.68 -6.24 -11.04
N SER A 82 -8.09 -5.36 -11.96
CA SER A 82 -9.35 -4.59 -11.90
C SER A 82 -9.55 -3.93 -10.53
N LEU A 83 -8.47 -3.45 -9.90
CA LEU A 83 -8.53 -2.81 -8.59
C LEU A 83 -8.96 -1.35 -8.76
N VAL A 84 -9.68 -0.86 -7.76
CA VAL A 84 -10.11 0.54 -7.70
C VAL A 84 -9.18 1.29 -6.75
N VAL A 85 -8.71 2.46 -7.18
CA VAL A 85 -7.84 3.34 -6.41
C VAL A 85 -8.58 4.65 -6.17
N GLU A 86 -8.78 5.00 -4.90
CA GLU A 86 -9.53 6.20 -4.48
C GLU A 86 -8.73 7.06 -3.50
N HIS A 87 -8.76 8.37 -3.70
CA HIS A 87 -8.35 9.33 -2.68
C HIS A 87 -9.41 9.33 -1.58
N ASN A 88 -9.00 9.06 -0.33
CA ASN A 88 -9.90 8.99 0.81
C ASN A 88 -9.27 9.73 1.99
N PRO A 89 -9.03 11.05 1.86
CA PRO A 89 -8.23 11.80 2.80
C PRO A 89 -8.88 11.80 4.19
N LEU A 90 -8.08 11.65 5.24
CA LEU A 90 -8.57 11.67 6.61
C LEU A 90 -8.23 13.02 7.24
N CYS A 91 -9.24 13.65 7.84
CA CYS A 91 -9.14 15.01 8.41
C CYS A 91 -8.50 15.02 9.80
N GLU A 92 -7.99 13.88 10.24
CA GLU A 92 -7.40 13.67 11.54
C GLU A 92 -5.88 13.74 11.41
N LEU A 93 -5.25 14.45 12.34
CA LEU A 93 -3.81 14.36 12.51
C LEU A 93 -3.49 12.96 13.04
N LEU A 94 -2.76 12.17 12.28
CA LEU A 94 -2.28 10.86 12.70
C LEU A 94 -0.83 11.02 13.13
N ASP A 95 -0.57 10.86 14.43
CA ASP A 95 0.76 11.10 15.05
C ASP A 95 1.29 12.52 14.82
N GLY A 96 0.37 13.51 14.75
CA GLY A 96 0.72 14.91 14.50
C GLY A 96 0.97 15.27 13.03
N VAL A 97 0.80 14.31 12.11
CA VAL A 97 0.99 14.50 10.68
C VAL A 97 -0.36 14.58 9.97
N ASP A 98 -0.45 15.50 9.01
CA ASP A 98 -1.59 15.62 8.11
C ASP A 98 -1.81 14.31 7.32
N ASN A 99 -3.00 13.74 7.42
CA ASN A 99 -3.37 12.49 6.78
C ASN A 99 -4.16 12.70 5.48
N ARG A 100 -3.98 13.87 4.83
CA ARG A 100 -4.47 14.16 3.49
C ARG A 100 -4.05 13.10 2.47
N ALA A 101 -2.85 12.53 2.60
CA ALA A 101 -2.36 11.52 1.66
C ALA A 101 -3.14 10.20 1.69
N HIS A 102 -3.99 9.97 2.68
CA HIS A 102 -4.67 8.69 2.81
C HIS A 102 -5.49 8.35 1.56
N SER A 103 -5.18 7.20 0.99
CA SER A 103 -5.82 6.63 -0.19
C SER A 103 -6.07 5.15 0.03
N VAL A 104 -6.96 4.57 -0.76
CA VAL A 104 -7.35 3.17 -0.60
C VAL A 104 -7.33 2.42 -1.93
N ILE A 105 -6.91 1.17 -1.87
CA ILE A 105 -7.05 0.19 -2.96
C ILE A 105 -8.18 -0.77 -2.59
N LYS A 106 -9.19 -0.87 -3.44
CA LYS A 106 -10.38 -1.71 -3.26
C LYS A 106 -10.49 -2.78 -4.36
N GLY A 107 -11.42 -3.71 -4.16
CA GLY A 107 -11.64 -4.84 -5.07
C GLY A 107 -10.82 -6.08 -4.71
N LEU A 108 -10.14 -6.06 -3.56
CA LEU A 108 -9.45 -7.23 -3.03
C LEU A 108 -10.45 -8.20 -2.40
N PRO A 109 -10.57 -9.44 -2.92
CA PRO A 109 -11.63 -10.31 -2.53
C PRO A 109 -11.33 -10.90 -1.12
N PRO A 110 -12.35 -11.00 -0.24
CA PRO A 110 -12.15 -11.47 1.14
C PRO A 110 -11.76 -12.96 1.17
N LYS A 111 -10.97 -13.35 2.19
CA LYS A 111 -10.31 -14.65 2.41
C LYS A 111 -10.88 -15.84 1.60
N ASN A 112 -10.11 -16.35 0.63
CA ASN A 112 -10.29 -17.67 0.02
C ASN A 112 -8.91 -18.14 -0.51
N PRO A 113 -8.49 -19.40 -0.33
CA PRO A 113 -7.21 -19.93 -0.84
C PRO A 113 -6.97 -19.73 -2.35
N SER A 114 -8.01 -19.63 -3.19
CA SER A 114 -7.86 -19.28 -4.61
C SER A 114 -7.48 -17.81 -4.86
N LYS A 115 -7.50 -16.96 -3.82
CA LYS A 115 -7.30 -15.50 -3.85
C LYS A 115 -5.89 -15.05 -3.42
N ASP A 116 -5.01 -15.98 -3.06
CA ASP A 116 -3.59 -15.66 -2.83
C ASP A 116 -2.90 -15.19 -4.11
N ARG A 117 -3.45 -15.54 -5.28
CA ARG A 117 -2.95 -15.07 -6.58
C ARG A 117 -2.89 -13.54 -6.66
N MET A 118 -3.92 -12.81 -6.19
CA MET A 118 -3.89 -11.35 -6.28
C MET A 118 -2.87 -10.73 -5.32
N ARG A 119 -2.68 -11.33 -4.14
CA ARG A 119 -1.66 -10.88 -3.19
C ARG A 119 -0.24 -11.17 -3.69
N ILE A 120 -0.07 -12.30 -4.39
CA ILE A 120 1.17 -12.63 -5.09
C ILE A 120 1.43 -11.61 -6.21
N LEU A 121 0.41 -11.24 -6.99
CA LEU A 121 0.55 -10.21 -8.02
C LEU A 121 0.90 -8.85 -7.41
N LEU A 122 0.24 -8.43 -6.33
CA LEU A 122 0.60 -7.19 -5.63
C LEU A 122 2.05 -7.21 -5.14
N ARG A 123 2.50 -8.32 -4.55
CA ARG A 123 3.91 -8.50 -4.18
C ARG A 123 4.83 -8.32 -5.37
N ASP A 124 4.52 -8.94 -6.50
CA ASP A 124 5.37 -8.96 -7.69
C ASP A 124 5.34 -7.61 -8.45
N LEU A 125 4.32 -6.78 -8.23
CA LEU A 125 4.17 -5.45 -8.86
C LEU A 125 4.72 -4.31 -8.00
N CYS A 126 4.82 -4.49 -6.69
CA CYS A 126 5.34 -3.47 -5.79
C CYS A 126 6.86 -3.38 -5.88
N GLU A 127 7.38 -2.18 -5.63
CA GLU A 127 8.81 -1.91 -5.59
C GLU A 127 9.16 -1.36 -4.22
N TRP A 128 10.28 -1.77 -3.64
CA TRP A 128 10.74 -1.21 -2.38
C TRP A 128 11.14 0.27 -2.57
N GLU A 129 10.55 1.14 -1.77
CA GLU A 129 10.95 2.55 -1.66
C GLU A 129 11.86 2.75 -0.43
N ILE A 130 11.53 2.09 0.68
CA ILE A 130 12.35 2.02 1.90
C ILE A 130 12.42 0.55 2.31
N GLN A 131 13.64 0.01 2.39
CA GLN A 131 13.85 -1.37 2.82
C GLN A 131 13.39 -1.57 4.26
N CYS A 132 12.80 -2.72 4.53
CA CYS A 132 12.43 -3.11 5.88
C CYS A 132 13.70 -3.44 6.69
N PRO A 133 13.80 -3.00 7.96
CA PRO A 133 14.93 -3.36 8.81
C PRO A 133 15.00 -4.87 9.06
N GLU A 134 16.23 -5.36 9.25
CA GLU A 134 16.52 -6.74 9.67
C GLU A 134 16.07 -7.03 11.12
#